data_AF-A0AA38NST7-F1
#
_entry.id   AF-A0AA38NST7-F1
#
_cell.length_a   1.000
_cell.length_b   1.000
_cell.length_c   1.000
_cell.angle_alpha   90.00
_cell.angle_beta   90.00
_cell.angle_gamma   90.00
#
_symmetry.space_group_name_H-M   'P 1'
#
loop_
_entity.id
_entity.type
_entity.pdbx_description
1 polymer ?
#
loop_
_entity_poly.entity_id
_entity_poly.type
_entity_poly.pdbx_seq_one_letter_code
_entity_poly.pdbx_strand_id
1 'polypeptide(L)'
;MLLFWYALGALPALAVSVITIDDVLRTESTLSRRDGDYHMTHAAPLLELNETELTLHHQPIPESYYTIDFDDIEHASERHPGLMFLHATAMGFAWFVMLPIGIAMRSVNHAWHKVVTLAFYGFVALGLAFSTAYRKLTPNMYEGQVHGKQGYLWILFALALTTVDFLNIFRRIYIRFRSGQKFELRTFWDSVVLDKQDSLSGEGAEYTGLISEETEEADMAEIVSPTSLPPHKHVHYDDDAVADGPTAQWANDVRRHRRDYSHSAASETTLFGRSHSDDEELSSNRHPLQKVSLSKRIGSGVFATLERVLVFGAFAQVLTGIVVYTGGCRENYLNGCLAHLIKGAIFWCYGLVSFARYLGAFAELGWAWNRAPAAGYPSAEFVESLVIFIYGITNTWMERWGARPGDPFTTKQIQHIGIAVMFWFAGLVGMAIESKTVRQWLAASTISALNPSKRDQEAVAEPPTYIASFNPFPALVVGVTGAAMAAHAQTYLFQVQIHQLWGNLLLAWSVLRCLTYFFLWLGVPRSMLPSRPPTEALGSFFLACGGLAFMFSTEELTIAAMRRGRDDVMMFLNVAVAITCFALCWTIAVVGFKGYLKSRIAPPVAYHSSA
;
A
#
# COMPACT_ATOMS: atom_id res chain seq x y z
N MET A 1 28.48 8.37 32.44
CA MET A 1 28.57 9.75 31.91
C MET A 1 29.92 10.41 32.25
N LEU A 2 31.03 9.68 32.09
CA LEU A 2 32.42 10.15 32.36
C LEU A 2 33.45 9.57 31.38
N LEU A 3 32.99 8.90 30.32
CA LEU A 3 33.82 8.37 29.23
C LEU A 3 33.63 9.13 27.90
N PHE A 4 32.78 10.16 27.89
CA PHE A 4 32.48 10.98 26.71
C PHE A 4 33.30 12.29 26.63
N TRP A 5 34.13 12.57 27.64
CA TRP A 5 34.88 13.84 27.75
C TRP A 5 36.39 13.73 27.49
N TYR A 6 36.93 12.53 27.26
CA TYR A 6 38.37 12.34 26.98
C TYR A 6 38.72 12.34 25.47
N ALA A 7 37.75 12.45 24.57
CA ALA A 7 37.98 12.47 23.11
C ALA A 7 38.06 13.90 22.51
N LEU A 8 37.98 14.96 23.33
CA LEU A 8 37.98 16.36 22.88
C LEU A 8 39.27 17.13 23.19
N GLY A 9 40.34 16.43 23.58
CA GLY A 9 41.61 17.02 24.04
C GLY A 9 42.82 16.70 23.16
N ALA A 10 42.73 16.83 21.84
CA ALA A 10 43.90 16.78 20.95
C ALA A 10 43.67 17.56 19.64
N LEU A 11 43.48 18.87 19.74
CA LEU A 11 43.67 19.81 18.63
C LEU A 11 45.06 20.42 18.77
N PRO A 12 46.03 20.16 17.87
CA PRO A 12 47.15 21.08 17.74
C PRO A 12 46.69 22.26 16.90
N ALA A 13 46.88 23.46 17.46
CA ALA A 13 46.80 24.71 16.73
C ALA A 13 47.79 24.67 15.56
N LEU A 14 47.27 24.69 14.33
CA LEU A 14 48.05 24.96 13.12
C LEU A 14 47.54 26.26 12.53
N ALA A 15 48.43 27.23 12.52
CA ALA A 15 48.25 28.57 12.01
C ALA A 15 47.69 28.55 10.59
N VAL A 16 46.69 29.40 10.34
CA VAL A 16 46.19 29.71 9.01
C VAL A 16 47.34 30.30 8.20
N SER A 17 47.91 29.48 7.33
CA SER A 17 48.86 29.94 6.31
C SER A 17 48.05 30.27 5.07
N VAL A 18 48.08 31.53 4.65
CA VAL A 18 47.46 31.99 3.40
C VAL A 18 48.20 31.31 2.25
N ILE A 19 47.55 30.37 1.57
CA ILE A 19 48.08 29.73 0.36
C ILE A 19 47.98 30.75 -0.77
N THR A 20 49.12 31.21 -1.28
CA THR A 20 49.20 32.01 -2.50
C THR A 20 49.06 31.09 -3.72
N ILE A 21 48.54 31.63 -4.82
CA ILE A 21 48.19 30.93 -6.06
C ILE A 21 49.37 30.11 -6.66
N ASP A 22 50.61 30.46 -6.34
CA ASP A 22 51.81 29.75 -6.81
C ASP A 22 52.05 28.38 -6.16
N ASP A 23 51.55 28.13 -4.94
CA ASP A 23 51.74 26.82 -4.28
C ASP A 23 50.79 25.74 -4.82
N VAL A 24 49.64 26.15 -5.38
CA VAL A 24 48.68 25.25 -6.05
C VAL A 24 49.25 24.74 -7.37
N LEU A 25 50.05 25.55 -8.07
CA LEU A 25 50.65 25.19 -9.36
C LEU A 25 51.80 24.18 -9.25
N ARG A 26 52.41 24.00 -8.07
CA ARG A 26 53.51 23.04 -7.89
C ARG A 26 53.05 21.63 -7.52
N THR A 27 51.84 21.48 -6.98
CA THR A 27 51.30 20.18 -6.55
C THR A 27 50.60 19.38 -7.66
N GLU A 28 50.45 19.95 -8.87
CA GLU A 28 49.93 19.20 -10.03
C GLU A 28 50.92 18.17 -10.59
N SER A 29 52.21 18.26 -10.24
CA SER A 29 53.24 17.40 -10.85
C SER A 29 53.44 16.03 -10.19
N THR A 30 52.76 15.74 -9.07
CA THR A 30 52.97 14.49 -8.30
C THR A 30 51.69 13.74 -7.94
N LEU A 31 50.57 14.04 -8.61
CA LEU A 31 49.40 13.15 -8.60
C LEU A 31 49.59 12.09 -9.69
N SER A 32 49.73 10.85 -9.25
CA SER A 32 49.63 9.63 -10.08
C SER A 32 48.58 9.79 -11.17
N ARG A 33 48.93 9.37 -12.39
CA ARG A 33 48.04 9.31 -13.56
C ARG A 33 46.68 8.77 -13.12
N ARG A 34 45.68 9.66 -13.13
CA ARG A 34 44.29 9.37 -12.80
C ARG A 34 43.76 8.44 -13.88
N ASP A 35 43.51 7.19 -13.48
CA ASP A 35 43.06 6.13 -14.38
C ASP A 35 41.86 6.62 -15.19
N GLY A 36 41.94 6.40 -16.51
CA GLY A 36 40.87 6.74 -17.42
C GLY A 36 39.68 5.86 -17.14
N ASP A 37 38.62 6.45 -16.59
CA ASP A 37 37.23 6.08 -16.79
C ASP A 37 36.31 7.17 -16.18
N TYR A 38 35.54 7.80 -17.05
CA TYR A 38 34.29 8.55 -16.80
C TYR A 38 34.28 9.58 -15.67
N HIS A 39 34.87 10.75 -15.96
CA HIS A 39 34.46 12.00 -15.33
C HIS A 39 33.26 12.61 -16.09
N MET A 40 32.05 12.33 -15.63
CA MET A 40 30.98 13.33 -15.77
C MET A 40 31.20 14.38 -14.68
N THR A 41 32.07 15.35 -14.97
CA THR A 41 31.95 16.68 -14.37
C THR A 41 30.57 17.25 -14.75
N HIS A 42 30.12 18.33 -14.11
CA HIS A 42 28.91 19.08 -14.48
C HIS A 42 29.01 19.68 -15.91
N ALA A 43 29.21 18.86 -16.93
CA ALA A 43 29.14 19.21 -18.33
C ALA A 43 27.67 19.43 -18.70
N ALA A 44 27.43 20.32 -19.67
CA ALA A 44 26.09 20.56 -20.17
C ALA A 44 25.53 19.24 -20.77
N PRO A 45 24.25 18.92 -20.53
CA PRO A 45 23.65 17.71 -21.08
C PRO A 45 23.62 17.77 -22.61
N LEU A 46 23.76 16.61 -23.25
CA LEU A 46 23.76 16.49 -24.71
C LEU A 46 22.35 16.76 -25.27
N LEU A 47 22.28 17.49 -26.38
CA LEU A 47 21.02 17.81 -27.06
C LEU A 47 20.64 16.77 -28.10
N GLU A 48 21.63 16.17 -28.75
CA GLU A 48 21.44 15.22 -29.84
C GLU A 48 21.97 13.84 -29.47
N LEU A 49 21.35 12.81 -30.04
CA LEU A 49 21.76 11.42 -29.84
C LEU A 49 23.02 11.13 -30.66
N ASN A 50 24.11 10.76 -29.99
CA ASN A 50 25.30 10.26 -30.66
C ASN A 50 25.28 8.72 -30.67
N GLU A 51 24.80 8.13 -31.77
CA GLU A 51 24.70 6.67 -31.92
C GLU A 51 26.08 5.97 -31.81
N THR A 52 27.15 6.63 -32.26
CA THR A 52 28.50 6.04 -32.17
C THR A 52 28.92 5.90 -30.71
N GLU A 53 28.69 6.93 -29.89
CA GLU A 53 29.00 6.92 -28.46
C GLU A 53 28.09 5.97 -27.69
N LEU A 54 26.80 5.92 -28.04
CA LEU A 54 25.86 4.98 -27.43
C LEU A 54 26.29 3.53 -27.66
N THR A 55 26.74 3.19 -28.88
CA THR A 55 27.18 1.83 -29.22
C THR A 55 28.49 1.39 -28.54
N LEU A 56 29.28 2.32 -28.00
CA LEU A 56 30.45 1.99 -27.17
C LEU A 56 30.05 1.35 -25.83
N HIS A 57 28.89 1.73 -25.31
CA HIS A 57 28.41 1.33 -23.98
C HIS A 57 27.24 0.35 -24.02
N HIS A 58 26.47 0.41 -25.10
CA HIS A 58 25.23 -0.32 -25.25
C HIS A 58 25.18 -1.02 -26.60
N GLN A 59 24.72 -2.27 -26.62
CA GLN A 59 24.50 -2.95 -27.89
C GLN A 59 23.30 -2.32 -28.63
N PRO A 60 23.29 -2.40 -29.98
CA PRO A 60 22.11 -2.05 -30.76
C PRO A 60 20.88 -2.79 -30.23
N ILE A 61 19.76 -2.08 -30.10
CA ILE A 61 18.51 -2.68 -29.64
C ILE A 61 18.04 -3.65 -30.74
N PRO A 62 17.90 -4.96 -30.44
CA PRO A 62 17.42 -5.93 -31.42
C PRO A 62 15.94 -5.68 -31.74
N GLU A 63 15.50 -6.26 -32.86
CA GLU A 63 14.07 -6.26 -33.21
C GLU A 63 13.20 -6.89 -32.10
N SER A 64 11.98 -6.40 -31.99
CA SER A 64 11.01 -6.79 -30.98
C SER A 64 9.68 -7.20 -31.61
N TYR A 65 8.77 -7.71 -30.77
CA TYR A 65 7.42 -8.00 -31.24
C TYR A 65 6.71 -6.75 -31.77
N TYR A 66 6.95 -5.59 -31.16
CA TYR A 66 6.44 -4.30 -31.63
C TYR A 66 6.96 -3.95 -33.02
N THR A 67 8.26 -4.15 -33.30
CA THR A 67 8.82 -3.80 -34.62
C THR A 67 8.24 -4.68 -35.71
N ILE A 68 8.06 -5.98 -35.48
CA ILE A 68 7.40 -6.87 -36.46
C ILE A 68 5.97 -6.42 -36.72
N ASP A 69 5.20 -6.19 -35.66
CA ASP A 69 3.77 -5.89 -35.77
C ASP A 69 3.49 -4.56 -36.47
N PHE A 70 4.35 -3.55 -36.28
CA PHE A 70 4.09 -2.18 -36.73
C PHE A 70 5.10 -1.62 -37.73
N ASP A 71 6.39 -1.88 -37.54
CA ASP A 71 7.47 -1.19 -38.27
C ASP A 71 8.01 -1.99 -39.47
N ASP A 72 7.98 -3.34 -39.45
CA ASP A 72 8.59 -4.20 -40.48
C ASP A 72 7.66 -4.48 -41.67
N ILE A 73 7.85 -3.73 -42.76
CA ILE A 73 7.03 -3.83 -43.98
C ILE A 73 7.34 -5.11 -44.78
N GLU A 74 8.54 -5.70 -44.64
CA GLU A 74 8.99 -6.84 -45.44
C GLU A 74 8.33 -8.16 -45.00
N HIS A 75 8.11 -8.37 -43.69
CA HIS A 75 7.45 -9.57 -43.15
C HIS A 75 5.96 -9.37 -42.85
N ALA A 76 5.27 -8.57 -43.67
CA ALA A 76 3.86 -8.22 -43.44
C ALA A 76 2.91 -9.44 -43.28
N SER A 77 3.24 -10.59 -43.88
CA SER A 77 2.46 -11.84 -43.77
C SER A 77 2.55 -12.53 -42.41
N GLU A 78 3.53 -12.18 -41.57
CA GLU A 78 3.78 -12.77 -40.24
C GLU A 78 3.22 -11.91 -39.10
N ARG A 79 2.58 -10.78 -39.44
CA ARG A 79 2.02 -9.82 -38.49
C ARG A 79 0.71 -10.33 -37.89
N HIS A 80 0.66 -10.40 -36.56
CA HIS A 80 -0.55 -10.78 -35.84
C HIS A 80 -0.87 -9.86 -34.66
N PRO A 81 -0.87 -8.51 -34.84
CA PRO A 81 -1.10 -7.56 -33.75
C PRO A 81 -2.48 -7.73 -33.12
N GLY A 82 -3.47 -8.21 -33.90
CA GLY A 82 -4.81 -8.52 -33.40
C GLY A 82 -4.81 -9.60 -32.32
N LEU A 83 -3.95 -10.63 -32.43
CA LEU A 83 -3.87 -11.70 -31.42
C LEU A 83 -3.24 -11.17 -30.12
N MET A 84 -2.20 -10.33 -30.21
CA MET A 84 -1.60 -9.69 -29.03
C MET A 84 -2.59 -8.73 -28.36
N PHE A 85 -3.32 -7.93 -29.14
CA PHE A 85 -4.36 -7.04 -28.63
C PHE A 85 -5.48 -7.83 -27.92
N LEU A 86 -5.95 -8.93 -28.52
CA LEU A 86 -6.94 -9.82 -27.92
C LEU A 86 -6.43 -10.50 -26.63
N HIS A 87 -5.15 -10.89 -26.59
CA HIS A 87 -4.52 -11.38 -25.38
C HIS A 87 -4.51 -10.32 -24.26
N ALA A 88 -4.01 -9.12 -24.57
CA ALA A 88 -3.90 -8.03 -23.61
C ALA A 88 -5.27 -7.58 -23.09
N THR A 89 -6.28 -7.48 -23.95
CA THR A 89 -7.65 -7.13 -23.56
C THR A 89 -8.32 -8.21 -22.74
N ALA A 90 -8.23 -9.49 -23.15
CA ALA A 90 -8.81 -10.60 -22.37
C ALA A 90 -8.17 -10.73 -20.97
N MET A 91 -6.84 -10.63 -20.88
CA MET A 91 -6.14 -10.60 -19.59
C MET A 91 -6.49 -9.34 -18.79
N GLY A 92 -6.63 -8.18 -19.45
CA GLY A 92 -7.06 -6.94 -18.83
C GLY A 92 -8.44 -7.07 -18.17
N PHE A 93 -9.42 -7.62 -18.88
CA PHE A 93 -10.76 -7.90 -18.34
C PHE A 93 -10.74 -8.91 -17.21
N ALA A 94 -9.94 -9.98 -17.31
CA ALA A 94 -9.81 -10.94 -16.22
C ALA A 94 -9.29 -10.25 -14.95
N TRP A 95 -8.13 -9.62 -15.02
CA TRP A 95 -7.39 -9.21 -13.83
C TRP A 95 -7.76 -7.83 -13.27
N PHE A 96 -8.20 -6.89 -14.12
CA PHE A 96 -8.56 -5.53 -13.68
C PHE A 96 -10.07 -5.29 -13.62
N VAL A 97 -10.90 -6.23 -14.09
CA VAL A 97 -12.37 -6.12 -13.99
C VAL A 97 -12.95 -7.27 -13.19
N MET A 98 -12.81 -8.51 -13.66
CA MET A 98 -13.46 -9.66 -13.02
C MET A 98 -12.89 -9.97 -11.63
N LEU A 99 -11.55 -9.91 -11.47
CA LEU A 99 -10.91 -10.16 -10.18
C LEU A 99 -11.34 -9.14 -9.10
N PRO A 100 -11.23 -7.80 -9.28
CA PRO A 100 -11.71 -6.84 -8.28
C PRO A 100 -13.20 -6.96 -7.96
N ILE A 101 -14.06 -7.22 -8.96
CA ILE A 101 -15.49 -7.48 -8.75
C ILE A 101 -15.68 -8.74 -7.91
N GLY A 102 -14.92 -9.80 -8.21
CA GLY A 102 -14.91 -11.06 -7.48
C GLY A 102 -14.55 -10.85 -6.00
N ILE A 103 -13.48 -10.13 -5.72
CA ILE A 103 -13.03 -9.77 -4.36
C ILE A 103 -14.10 -8.95 -3.63
N ALA A 104 -14.68 -7.94 -4.30
CA ALA A 104 -15.73 -7.10 -3.70
C ALA A 104 -16.98 -7.94 -3.34
N MET A 105 -17.45 -8.79 -4.25
CA MET A 105 -18.59 -9.69 -4.02
C MET A 105 -18.31 -10.71 -2.92
N ARG A 106 -17.08 -11.24 -2.87
CA ARG A 106 -16.64 -12.16 -1.81
C ARG A 106 -16.72 -11.51 -0.44
N SER A 107 -16.25 -10.27 -0.33
CA SER A 107 -16.20 -9.52 0.95
C SER A 107 -17.57 -9.27 1.59
N VAL A 108 -18.66 -9.49 0.85
CA VAL A 108 -20.04 -9.36 1.31
C VAL A 108 -20.83 -10.67 1.20
N ASN A 109 -20.14 -11.80 0.96
CA ASN A 109 -20.74 -13.12 0.73
C ASN A 109 -21.87 -13.13 -0.33
N HIS A 110 -21.68 -12.41 -1.44
CA HIS A 110 -22.71 -12.29 -2.48
C HIS A 110 -22.81 -13.56 -3.34
N ALA A 111 -24.02 -14.02 -3.61
CA ALA A 111 -24.29 -15.28 -4.32
C ALA A 111 -23.66 -15.37 -5.73
N TRP A 112 -23.53 -14.23 -6.42
CA TRP A 112 -22.93 -14.16 -7.76
C TRP A 112 -21.41 -14.23 -7.80
N HIS A 113 -20.73 -14.22 -6.64
CA HIS A 113 -19.27 -14.31 -6.58
C HIS A 113 -18.72 -15.47 -7.42
N LYS A 114 -19.35 -16.66 -7.30
CA LYS A 114 -18.94 -17.88 -8.04
C LYS A 114 -19.05 -17.73 -9.55
N VAL A 115 -20.07 -17.02 -10.03
CA VAL A 115 -20.27 -16.76 -11.47
C VAL A 115 -19.19 -15.81 -11.99
N VAL A 116 -18.85 -14.78 -11.22
CA VAL A 116 -17.76 -13.85 -11.55
C VAL A 116 -16.41 -14.57 -11.55
N THR A 117 -16.15 -15.46 -10.59
CA THR A 117 -14.94 -16.30 -10.56
C THR A 117 -14.84 -17.23 -11.77
N LEU A 118 -15.96 -17.83 -12.22
CA LEU A 118 -15.97 -18.61 -13.46
C LEU A 118 -15.67 -17.73 -14.69
N ALA A 119 -16.27 -16.55 -14.76
CA ALA A 119 -16.00 -15.59 -15.83
C ALA A 119 -14.53 -15.15 -15.84
N PHE A 120 -13.92 -14.92 -14.67
CA PHE A 120 -12.49 -14.65 -14.52
C PHE A 120 -11.63 -15.71 -15.20
N TYR A 121 -11.83 -16.99 -14.87
CA TYR A 121 -11.07 -18.08 -15.50
C TYR A 121 -11.39 -18.26 -16.99
N GLY A 122 -12.62 -17.97 -17.42
CA GLY A 122 -12.99 -17.94 -18.83
C GLY A 122 -12.17 -16.91 -19.63
N PHE A 123 -12.02 -15.68 -19.12
CA PHE A 123 -11.18 -14.66 -19.74
C PHE A 123 -9.68 -15.02 -19.68
N VAL A 124 -9.20 -15.62 -18.58
CA VAL A 124 -7.81 -16.12 -18.49
C VAL A 124 -7.55 -17.18 -19.57
N ALA A 125 -8.44 -18.16 -19.73
CA ALA A 125 -8.32 -19.21 -20.73
C ALA A 125 -8.32 -18.62 -22.16
N LEU A 126 -9.19 -17.65 -22.43
CA LEU A 126 -9.25 -16.94 -23.70
C LEU A 126 -7.94 -16.18 -23.98
N GLY A 127 -7.42 -15.45 -22.99
CA GLY A 127 -6.16 -14.74 -23.09
C GLY A 127 -4.98 -15.69 -23.34
N LEU A 128 -4.94 -16.85 -22.69
CA LEU A 128 -3.91 -17.87 -22.93
C LEU A 128 -4.02 -18.48 -24.33
N ALA A 129 -5.24 -18.70 -24.84
CA ALA A 129 -5.46 -19.20 -26.19
C ALA A 129 -4.91 -18.23 -27.24
N PHE A 130 -5.20 -16.94 -27.13
CA PHE A 130 -4.66 -15.92 -28.04
C PHE A 130 -3.14 -15.77 -27.93
N SER A 131 -2.58 -15.81 -26.71
CA SER A 131 -1.12 -15.80 -26.51
C SER A 131 -0.44 -17.01 -27.15
N THR A 132 -1.03 -18.20 -27.01
CA THR A 132 -0.51 -19.43 -27.58
C THR A 132 -0.55 -19.41 -29.10
N ALA A 133 -1.65 -18.90 -29.68
CA ALA A 133 -1.77 -18.70 -31.12
C ALA A 133 -0.71 -17.71 -31.63
N TYR A 134 -0.56 -16.56 -30.98
CA TYR A 134 0.43 -15.55 -31.35
C TYR A 134 1.86 -16.13 -31.32
N ARG A 135 2.25 -16.80 -30.22
CA ARG A 135 3.59 -17.40 -30.08
C ARG A 135 3.88 -18.53 -31.08
N LYS A 136 2.85 -19.16 -31.64
CA LYS A 136 3.01 -20.22 -32.64
C LYS A 136 3.19 -19.64 -34.05
N LEU A 137 2.60 -18.47 -34.30
CA LEU A 137 2.59 -17.83 -35.61
C LEU A 137 3.72 -16.79 -35.76
N THR A 138 4.23 -16.26 -34.66
CA THR A 138 5.28 -15.23 -34.64
C THR A 138 6.61 -15.82 -34.13
N PRO A 139 7.76 -15.52 -34.76
CA PRO A 139 9.07 -15.93 -34.25
C PRO A 139 9.34 -15.40 -32.84
N ASN A 140 10.19 -16.09 -32.09
CA ASN A 140 10.51 -15.67 -30.73
C ASN A 140 11.49 -14.50 -30.73
N MET A 141 11.00 -13.29 -30.45
CA MET A 141 11.80 -12.06 -30.46
C MET A 141 12.45 -11.71 -29.11
N TYR A 142 12.16 -12.47 -28.05
CA TYR A 142 12.70 -12.21 -26.71
C TYR A 142 13.09 -13.53 -26.05
N GLU A 143 14.31 -13.96 -26.31
CA GLU A 143 14.89 -15.16 -25.69
C GLU A 143 15.02 -14.99 -24.17
N GLY A 144 14.72 -16.06 -23.42
CA GLY A 144 14.82 -16.02 -21.96
C GLY A 144 13.75 -15.21 -21.22
N GLN A 145 12.72 -14.69 -21.92
CA GLN A 145 11.66 -13.93 -21.26
C GLN A 145 10.98 -14.71 -20.11
N VAL A 146 10.67 -13.99 -19.04
CA VAL A 146 10.05 -14.56 -17.82
C VAL A 146 8.56 -14.26 -17.68
N HIS A 147 8.00 -13.36 -18.51
CA HIS A 147 6.59 -12.97 -18.50
C HIS A 147 5.66 -14.20 -18.50
N GLY A 148 5.87 -15.14 -19.43
CA GLY A 148 5.04 -16.36 -19.51
C GLY A 148 5.12 -17.23 -18.24
N LYS A 149 6.33 -17.44 -17.71
CA LYS A 149 6.54 -18.25 -16.49
C LYS A 149 5.91 -17.60 -15.27
N GLN A 150 6.09 -16.28 -15.12
CA GLN A 150 5.50 -15.50 -14.04
C GLN A 150 3.97 -15.44 -14.16
N GLY A 151 3.43 -15.32 -15.37
CA GLY A 151 1.99 -15.35 -15.63
C GLY A 151 1.34 -16.66 -15.15
N TYR A 152 1.94 -17.81 -15.48
CA TYR A 152 1.47 -19.10 -14.97
C TYR A 152 1.55 -19.21 -13.45
N LEU A 153 2.58 -18.63 -12.82
CA LEU A 153 2.71 -18.59 -11.36
C LEU A 153 1.56 -17.79 -10.73
N TRP A 154 1.21 -16.62 -11.26
CA TRP A 154 0.08 -15.83 -10.77
C TRP A 154 -1.27 -16.53 -10.98
N ILE A 155 -1.46 -17.20 -12.11
CA ILE A 155 -2.67 -18.01 -12.37
C ILE A 155 -2.76 -19.18 -11.39
N LEU A 156 -1.66 -19.89 -11.15
CA LEU A 156 -1.60 -20.99 -10.18
C LEU A 156 -1.88 -20.48 -8.76
N PHE A 157 -1.35 -19.30 -8.42
CA PHE A 157 -1.61 -18.68 -7.14
C PHE A 157 -3.09 -18.27 -6.96
N ALA A 158 -3.72 -17.69 -7.98
CA ALA A 158 -5.16 -17.42 -7.99
C ALA A 158 -5.99 -18.72 -7.89
N LEU A 159 -5.58 -19.78 -8.60
CA LEU A 159 -6.19 -21.10 -8.51
C LEU A 159 -6.09 -21.67 -7.10
N ALA A 160 -4.91 -21.59 -6.47
CA ALA A 160 -4.72 -22.05 -5.10
C ALA A 160 -5.67 -21.34 -4.12
N LEU A 161 -5.80 -20.02 -4.22
CA LEU A 161 -6.74 -19.26 -3.38
C LEU A 161 -8.20 -19.69 -3.62
N THR A 162 -8.58 -19.94 -4.87
CA THR A 162 -9.94 -20.39 -5.21
C THR A 162 -10.18 -21.84 -4.79
N THR A 163 -9.15 -22.70 -4.80
CA THR A 163 -9.31 -24.09 -4.34
C THR A 163 -9.64 -24.18 -2.86
N VAL A 164 -9.13 -23.26 -2.03
CA VAL A 164 -9.52 -23.16 -0.61
C VAL A 164 -11.05 -22.99 -0.48
N ASP A 165 -11.67 -22.22 -1.37
CA ASP A 165 -13.12 -22.00 -1.37
C ASP A 165 -13.89 -23.23 -1.79
N PHE A 166 -13.40 -23.92 -2.82
CA PHE A 166 -14.02 -25.17 -3.28
C PHE A 166 -13.90 -26.29 -2.24
N LEU A 167 -12.77 -26.41 -1.53
CA LEU A 167 -12.60 -27.41 -0.48
C LEU A 167 -13.62 -27.23 0.65
N ASN A 168 -13.91 -25.99 1.04
CA ASN A 168 -14.97 -25.69 2.02
C ASN A 168 -16.36 -26.11 1.51
N ILE A 169 -16.64 -25.93 0.21
CA ILE A 169 -17.90 -26.37 -0.40
C ILE A 169 -17.97 -27.91 -0.43
N PHE A 170 -16.92 -28.59 -0.89
CA PHE A 170 -16.87 -30.05 -0.93
C PHE A 170 -17.04 -30.67 0.44
N ARG A 171 -16.43 -30.08 1.48
CA ARG A 171 -16.63 -30.46 2.86
C ARG A 171 -18.10 -30.35 3.29
N ARG A 172 -18.75 -29.22 3.00
CA ARG A 172 -20.18 -29.02 3.31
C ARG A 172 -21.07 -30.03 2.59
N ILE A 173 -20.76 -30.34 1.33
CA ILE A 173 -21.44 -31.40 0.56
C ILE A 173 -21.24 -32.76 1.25
N TYR A 174 -20.01 -33.09 1.65
CA TYR A 174 -19.69 -34.34 2.32
C TYR A 174 -20.40 -34.51 3.66
N ILE A 175 -20.40 -33.48 4.52
CA ILE A 175 -21.11 -33.49 5.80
C ILE A 175 -22.62 -33.67 5.60
N ARG A 176 -23.21 -32.96 4.62
CA ARG A 176 -24.64 -33.08 4.29
C ARG A 176 -25.01 -34.45 3.71
N PHE A 177 -24.12 -35.04 2.93
CA PHE A 177 -24.32 -36.40 2.42
C PHE A 177 -24.24 -37.44 3.56
N ARG A 178 -23.36 -37.21 4.54
CA ARG A 178 -23.22 -38.04 5.74
C ARG A 178 -24.39 -37.90 6.72
N SER A 179 -25.03 -36.72 6.79
CA SER A 179 -26.16 -36.48 7.71
C SER A 179 -27.51 -37.04 7.22
N GLY A 180 -27.56 -37.69 6.05
CA GLY A 180 -28.73 -38.45 5.59
C GLY A 180 -29.99 -37.62 5.30
N GLN A 181 -29.87 -36.30 5.14
CA GLN A 181 -31.03 -35.43 4.84
C GLN A 181 -31.57 -35.67 3.42
N LYS A 182 -32.90 -35.65 3.25
CA LYS A 182 -33.55 -35.75 1.93
C LYS A 182 -33.08 -34.63 1.00
N PHE A 183 -32.75 -34.98 -0.24
CA PHE A 183 -32.25 -34.01 -1.23
C PHE A 183 -33.39 -33.12 -1.74
N GLU A 184 -33.40 -31.88 -1.30
CA GLU A 184 -34.23 -30.81 -1.84
C GLU A 184 -33.33 -29.73 -2.45
N LEU A 185 -33.55 -29.41 -3.73
CA LEU A 185 -32.67 -28.56 -4.54
C LEU A 185 -32.56 -27.12 -3.97
N ARG A 186 -33.65 -26.63 -3.35
CA ARG A 186 -33.75 -25.29 -2.77
C ARG A 186 -32.96 -25.18 -1.47
N THR A 187 -33.15 -26.12 -0.55
CA THR A 187 -32.40 -26.21 0.72
C THR A 187 -30.93 -26.54 0.49
N PHE A 188 -30.60 -27.35 -0.54
CA PHE A 188 -29.22 -27.56 -0.96
C PHE A 188 -28.55 -26.26 -1.45
N TRP A 189 -29.24 -25.48 -2.29
CA TRP A 189 -28.73 -24.21 -2.78
C TRP A 189 -28.58 -23.19 -1.63
N ASP A 190 -29.58 -23.08 -0.75
CA ASP A 190 -29.57 -22.16 0.39
C ASP A 190 -28.50 -22.51 1.45
N SER A 191 -28.25 -23.81 1.72
CA SER A 191 -27.28 -24.23 2.74
C SER A 191 -25.85 -24.39 2.20
N VAL A 192 -25.66 -24.95 1.00
CA VAL A 192 -24.33 -25.30 0.47
C VAL A 192 -23.75 -24.17 -0.38
N VAL A 193 -24.59 -23.49 -1.17
CA VAL A 193 -24.13 -22.47 -2.12
C VAL A 193 -24.19 -21.06 -1.54
N LEU A 194 -25.26 -20.75 -0.79
CA LEU A 194 -25.55 -19.42 -0.23
C LEU A 194 -25.14 -19.23 1.24
N ASP A 195 -24.85 -20.32 1.97
CA ASP A 195 -24.37 -20.27 3.37
C ASP A 195 -25.28 -19.46 4.32
N LYS A 196 -26.60 -19.53 4.13
CA LYS A 196 -27.57 -18.72 4.89
C LYS A 196 -27.71 -19.09 6.38
N GLN A 197 -27.13 -20.20 6.84
CA GLN A 197 -27.32 -20.69 8.21
C GLN A 197 -26.38 -20.04 9.23
N ASP A 198 -25.21 -19.55 8.82
CA ASP A 198 -24.20 -18.92 9.69
C ASP A 198 -24.30 -17.37 9.75
N SER A 199 -25.22 -16.73 9.02
CA SER A 199 -25.30 -15.26 8.93
C SER A 199 -26.03 -14.57 10.10
N LEU A 200 -26.39 -15.28 11.17
CA LEU A 200 -27.08 -14.72 12.35
C LEU A 200 -26.13 -14.10 13.39
N SER A 201 -24.81 -14.29 13.27
CA SER A 201 -23.80 -13.64 14.12
C SER A 201 -23.31 -12.34 13.47
N GLY A 202 -23.91 -11.22 13.87
CA GLY A 202 -23.61 -9.87 13.37
C GLY A 202 -22.28 -9.27 13.83
N GLU A 203 -21.16 -9.95 13.59
CA GLU A 203 -19.81 -9.38 13.79
C GLU A 203 -19.00 -9.34 12.48
N GLY A 204 -18.30 -8.22 12.29
CA GLY A 204 -17.67 -7.77 11.05
C GLY A 204 -16.77 -8.82 10.39
N ALA A 205 -17.08 -9.13 9.14
CA ALA A 205 -16.61 -10.34 8.50
C ALA A 205 -16.21 -10.09 7.04
N GLU A 206 -15.06 -9.48 6.80
CA GLU A 206 -14.54 -9.38 5.44
C GLU A 206 -14.12 -10.78 4.90
N TYR A 207 -13.83 -11.74 5.78
CA TYR A 207 -13.36 -13.11 5.46
C TYR A 207 -13.69 -14.18 6.52
N THR A 208 -14.70 -14.01 7.39
CA THR A 208 -14.98 -15.00 8.47
C THR A 208 -15.64 -16.29 7.96
N GLY A 209 -16.34 -16.25 6.83
CA GLY A 209 -17.00 -17.42 6.22
C GLY A 209 -16.06 -18.53 5.73
N LEU A 210 -14.74 -18.35 5.86
CA LEU A 210 -13.73 -19.35 5.51
C LEU A 210 -13.33 -20.28 6.66
N ILE A 211 -13.78 -20.02 7.91
CA ILE A 211 -13.24 -20.68 9.10
C ILE A 211 -14.33 -21.02 10.16
N SER A 212 -15.50 -21.52 9.78
CA SER A 212 -16.45 -22.14 10.73
C SER A 212 -16.28 -23.66 10.83
N GLU A 213 -15.42 -24.08 11.76
CA GLU A 213 -15.58 -25.26 12.62
C GLU A 213 -14.87 -24.90 13.95
N GLU A 214 -15.38 -25.14 15.15
CA GLU A 214 -16.22 -26.21 15.67
C GLU A 214 -17.33 -25.64 16.59
N THR A 215 -18.47 -26.33 16.67
CA THR A 215 -19.05 -26.64 18.00
C THR A 215 -19.66 -28.03 17.87
N GLU A 216 -19.00 -29.00 18.49
CA GLU A 216 -19.46 -30.38 18.58
C GLU A 216 -20.78 -30.48 19.35
N GLU A 217 -21.56 -31.48 18.95
CA GLU A 217 -22.89 -31.84 19.43
C GLU A 217 -22.89 -32.29 20.91
N ALA A 218 -23.54 -31.52 21.79
CA ALA A 218 -24.24 -31.90 23.03
C ALA A 218 -24.81 -30.59 23.61
N ASP A 219 -26.10 -30.29 23.70
CA ASP A 219 -27.21 -31.09 24.19
C ASP A 219 -28.51 -30.69 23.46
N MET A 220 -29.26 -31.68 22.99
CA MET A 220 -30.66 -31.52 22.57
C MET A 220 -31.56 -32.01 23.70
N ALA A 221 -32.12 -31.10 24.49
CA ALA A 221 -33.39 -31.33 25.19
C ALA A 221 -34.06 -29.99 25.54
N GLU A 222 -35.24 -29.79 24.94
CA GLU A 222 -36.39 -28.96 25.34
C GLU A 222 -36.19 -27.76 26.27
N ILE A 223 -36.67 -26.58 25.85
CA ILE A 223 -37.63 -25.75 26.62
C ILE A 223 -38.37 -24.81 25.65
N VAL A 224 -39.63 -25.17 25.38
CA VAL A 224 -40.86 -24.36 25.37
C VAL A 224 -40.76 -22.86 25.04
N SER A 225 -41.46 -22.44 23.98
CA SER A 225 -41.85 -21.03 23.75
C SER A 225 -42.74 -20.48 24.87
N PRO A 226 -42.53 -19.22 25.27
CA PRO A 226 -43.64 -18.40 25.71
C PRO A 226 -43.75 -17.10 24.90
N THR A 227 -44.83 -17.03 24.15
CA THR A 227 -45.62 -15.82 23.93
C THR A 227 -45.74 -14.99 25.21
N SER A 228 -45.39 -13.70 25.14
CA SER A 228 -46.08 -12.54 25.73
C SER A 228 -45.12 -11.43 26.17
N LEU A 229 -45.43 -10.22 25.72
CA LEU A 229 -44.89 -8.94 26.20
C LEU A 229 -45.27 -8.72 27.68
N PRO A 230 -44.40 -8.06 28.46
CA PRO A 230 -44.86 -7.30 29.62
C PRO A 230 -44.55 -5.79 29.52
N PRO A 231 -45.22 -4.99 30.37
CA PRO A 231 -45.64 -3.63 30.04
C PRO A 231 -44.70 -2.53 30.53
N HIS A 232 -44.95 -1.33 29.99
CA HIS A 232 -44.46 -0.02 30.41
C HIS A 232 -44.18 0.11 31.91
N LYS A 233 -42.95 0.51 32.25
CA LYS A 233 -42.60 1.01 33.58
C LYS A 233 -42.63 2.54 33.56
N HIS A 234 -43.65 3.10 34.23
CA HIS A 234 -43.75 4.51 34.56
C HIS A 234 -42.52 4.98 35.34
N VAL A 235 -41.91 6.09 34.92
CA VAL A 235 -40.93 6.84 35.72
C VAL A 235 -41.64 8.06 36.29
N HIS A 236 -41.62 8.16 37.61
CA HIS A 236 -42.07 9.29 38.40
C HIS A 236 -41.31 10.57 37.99
N TYR A 237 -42.05 11.65 37.70
CA TYR A 237 -41.50 13.00 37.75
C TYR A 237 -41.63 13.46 39.21
N ASP A 238 -40.51 13.62 39.90
CA ASP A 238 -40.44 14.50 41.06
C ASP A 238 -40.00 15.88 40.57
N ASP A 239 -40.87 16.83 40.88
CA ASP A 239 -40.84 18.24 40.51
C ASP A 239 -40.16 18.98 41.67
N ASP A 240 -38.88 19.31 41.51
CA ASP A 240 -38.19 20.27 42.39
C ASP A 240 -37.47 21.29 41.51
N ALA A 241 -38.15 22.42 41.35
CA ALA A 241 -37.67 23.61 40.67
C ALA A 241 -36.58 24.31 41.50
N VAL A 242 -35.34 24.31 40.99
CA VAL A 242 -34.34 25.33 41.32
C VAL A 242 -33.74 25.85 40.02
N ALA A 243 -33.83 27.17 39.84
CA ALA A 243 -33.42 27.89 38.66
C ALA A 243 -31.89 27.86 38.48
N ASP A 244 -31.42 27.27 37.38
CA ASP A 244 -30.04 27.42 36.91
C ASP A 244 -30.03 27.70 35.40
N GLY A 245 -29.29 28.76 35.02
CA GLY A 245 -29.32 29.35 33.67
C GLY A 245 -28.76 28.47 32.55
N PRO A 246 -28.90 28.91 31.27
CA PRO A 246 -28.57 28.12 30.08
C PRO A 246 -27.11 27.65 30.01
N THR A 247 -26.20 28.29 30.74
CA THR A 247 -24.78 27.91 30.85
C THR A 247 -24.56 26.64 31.69
N ALA A 248 -25.44 26.36 32.66
CA ALA A 248 -25.35 25.19 33.52
C ALA A 248 -25.85 23.90 32.82
N GLN A 249 -26.84 24.02 31.94
CA GLN A 249 -27.28 22.91 31.09
C GLN A 249 -26.19 22.48 30.10
N TRP A 250 -25.50 23.42 29.46
CA TRP A 250 -24.36 23.10 28.58
C TRP A 250 -23.20 22.42 29.34
N ALA A 251 -22.86 22.91 30.54
CA ALA A 251 -21.82 22.31 31.37
C ALA A 251 -22.20 20.89 31.86
N ASN A 252 -23.49 20.63 32.10
CA ASN A 252 -24.00 19.32 32.50
C ASN A 252 -24.11 18.34 31.32
N ASP A 253 -24.43 18.80 30.12
CA ASP A 253 -24.43 17.98 28.90
C ASP A 253 -23.00 17.58 28.47
N VAL A 254 -22.02 18.49 28.61
CA VAL A 254 -20.60 18.15 28.41
C VAL A 254 -20.11 17.14 29.45
N ARG A 255 -20.60 17.20 30.70
CA ARG A 255 -20.27 16.22 31.75
C ARG A 255 -20.96 14.87 31.55
N ARG A 256 -22.20 14.83 31.05
CA ARG A 256 -22.91 13.58 30.71
C ARG A 256 -22.26 12.88 29.52
N HIS A 257 -21.88 13.61 28.46
CA HIS A 257 -21.13 13.04 27.34
C HIS A 257 -19.73 12.55 27.74
N ARG A 258 -19.10 13.10 28.78
CA ARG A 258 -17.80 12.63 29.27
C ARG A 258 -17.89 11.34 30.10
N ARG A 259 -19.03 11.06 30.74
CA ARG A 259 -19.20 9.86 31.60
C ARG A 259 -19.44 8.58 30.80
N ASP A 260 -20.14 8.64 29.67
CA ASP A 260 -20.38 7.46 28.82
C ASP A 260 -19.17 7.08 27.94
N TYR A 261 -18.17 7.95 27.81
CA TYR A 261 -16.92 7.69 27.08
C TYR A 261 -15.75 7.22 27.96
N SER A 262 -16.01 6.96 29.24
CA SER A 262 -15.04 6.47 30.21
C SER A 262 -15.15 4.97 30.46
N HIS A 263 -15.22 4.17 29.40
CA HIS A 263 -14.82 2.76 29.51
C HIS A 263 -13.32 2.66 29.18
N SER A 264 -12.57 2.57 30.27
CA SER A 264 -11.14 2.29 30.38
C SER A 264 -10.54 1.57 29.16
N ALA A 265 -9.58 2.25 28.52
CA ALA A 265 -8.66 1.72 27.51
C ALA A 265 -7.53 0.92 28.16
N ALA A 266 -7.87 0.04 29.11
CA ALA A 266 -6.94 -0.88 29.75
C ALA A 266 -7.54 -2.29 29.79
N SER A 267 -7.16 -3.11 28.81
CA SER A 267 -6.98 -4.53 29.07
C SER A 267 -5.77 -5.01 28.28
N GLU A 268 -4.68 -5.20 29.01
CA GLU A 268 -3.47 -5.86 28.57
C GLU A 268 -3.78 -7.30 28.16
N THR A 269 -3.22 -7.75 27.05
CA THR A 269 -2.87 -9.17 26.89
C THR A 269 -1.70 -9.27 25.92
N THR A 270 -0.48 -9.22 26.45
CA THR A 270 0.70 -9.76 25.77
C THR A 270 1.36 -10.76 26.69
N LEU A 271 1.75 -11.89 26.09
CA LEU A 271 2.50 -13.00 26.67
C LEU A 271 3.62 -12.51 27.60
N PHE A 272 3.85 -13.28 28.67
CA PHE A 272 4.90 -13.11 29.70
C PHE A 272 4.50 -12.20 30.88
N GLY A 273 3.61 -12.71 31.74
CA GLY A 273 3.39 -12.19 33.09
C GLY A 273 2.57 -13.17 33.92
N ARG A 274 3.21 -13.83 34.88
CA ARG A 274 2.57 -14.68 35.88
C ARG A 274 2.33 -13.81 37.11
N SER A 275 1.08 -13.50 37.46
CA SER A 275 0.72 -13.20 38.86
C SER A 275 -0.79 -13.33 39.08
N HIS A 276 -1.12 -14.00 40.17
CA HIS A 276 -2.44 -14.13 40.78
C HIS A 276 -2.95 -12.77 41.30
N SER A 277 -4.25 -12.53 41.13
CA SER A 277 -5.06 -11.79 42.10
C SER A 277 -6.51 -12.22 41.96
N ASP A 278 -7.05 -12.76 43.05
CA ASP A 278 -8.46 -13.08 43.26
C ASP A 278 -9.23 -11.77 43.38
N ASP A 279 -10.36 -11.64 42.68
CA ASP A 279 -11.42 -10.68 43.05
C ASP A 279 -12.79 -11.20 42.56
N GLU A 280 -13.72 -11.18 43.52
CA GLU A 280 -15.07 -11.72 43.51
C GLU A 280 -16.09 -10.96 42.63
N GLU A 281 -17.21 -11.66 42.41
CA GLU A 281 -18.32 -11.45 41.49
C GLU A 281 -19.02 -10.07 41.48
N LEU A 282 -19.30 -9.58 40.27
CA LEU A 282 -20.60 -8.97 39.95
C LEU A 282 -20.99 -9.38 38.52
N SER A 283 -21.80 -10.42 38.41
CA SER A 283 -22.26 -11.05 37.17
C SER A 283 -23.31 -10.21 36.44
N SER A 284 -22.85 -9.27 35.59
CA SER A 284 -23.69 -8.82 34.48
C SER A 284 -23.69 -9.92 33.40
N ASN A 285 -24.87 -10.38 32.99
CA ASN A 285 -25.07 -11.30 31.86
C ASN A 285 -24.48 -10.73 30.54
N ARG A 286 -23.16 -10.83 30.39
CA ARG A 286 -22.48 -10.73 29.10
C ARG A 286 -22.40 -12.14 28.56
N HIS A 287 -23.12 -12.41 27.47
CA HIS A 287 -22.85 -13.57 26.64
C HIS A 287 -21.33 -13.63 26.38
N PRO A 288 -20.66 -14.77 26.58
CA PRO A 288 -19.23 -14.87 26.36
C PRO A 288 -18.96 -14.63 24.87
N LEU A 289 -18.38 -13.47 24.53
CA LEU A 289 -17.81 -13.24 23.21
C LEU A 289 -16.73 -14.30 23.00
N GLN A 290 -17.05 -15.28 22.15
CA GLN A 290 -16.20 -16.43 21.86
C GLN A 290 -14.84 -15.91 21.35
N LYS A 291 -13.77 -16.13 22.13
CA LYS A 291 -12.41 -15.71 21.72
C LYS A 291 -12.01 -16.50 20.47
N VAL A 292 -12.17 -15.89 19.31
CA VAL A 292 -11.65 -16.42 18.05
C VAL A 292 -10.14 -16.63 18.21
N SER A 293 -9.68 -17.87 18.00
CA SER A 293 -8.25 -18.22 18.10
C SER A 293 -7.38 -17.25 17.28
N LEU A 294 -6.23 -16.86 17.84
CA LEU A 294 -5.25 -16.00 17.19
C LEU A 294 -4.77 -16.58 15.86
N SER A 295 -4.71 -17.91 15.73
CA SER A 295 -4.38 -18.59 14.47
C SER A 295 -5.44 -18.36 13.38
N LYS A 296 -6.72 -18.34 13.74
CA LYS A 296 -7.84 -18.10 12.81
C LYS A 296 -7.87 -16.65 12.32
N ARG A 297 -7.58 -15.68 13.21
CA ARG A 297 -7.46 -14.27 12.85
C ARG A 297 -6.28 -14.02 11.89
N ILE A 298 -5.13 -14.62 12.19
CA ILE A 298 -3.95 -14.54 11.31
C ILE A 298 -4.25 -15.19 9.97
N GLY A 299 -4.84 -16.39 9.94
CA GLY A 299 -5.18 -17.08 8.69
C GLY A 299 -6.11 -16.27 7.79
N SER A 300 -7.17 -15.68 8.36
CA SER A 300 -8.11 -14.82 7.63
C SER A 300 -7.42 -13.55 7.10
N GLY A 301 -6.59 -12.89 7.92
CA GLY A 301 -5.82 -11.72 7.50
C GLY A 301 -4.78 -12.02 6.41
N VAL A 302 -4.10 -13.17 6.50
CA VAL A 302 -3.16 -13.65 5.47
C VAL A 302 -3.92 -13.90 4.17
N PHE A 303 -5.02 -14.63 4.20
CA PHE A 303 -5.84 -14.88 3.01
C PHE A 303 -6.29 -13.58 2.34
N ALA A 304 -6.84 -12.67 3.14
CA ALA A 304 -7.29 -11.36 2.68
C ALA A 304 -6.17 -10.54 2.04
N THR A 305 -4.95 -10.64 2.58
CA THR A 305 -3.76 -9.98 2.04
C THR A 305 -3.32 -10.63 0.74
N LEU A 306 -3.23 -11.96 0.69
CA LEU A 306 -2.84 -12.75 -0.47
C LEU A 306 -3.76 -12.50 -1.68
N GLU A 307 -5.07 -12.39 -1.46
CA GLU A 307 -6.03 -12.08 -2.54
C GLU A 307 -5.82 -10.67 -3.11
N ARG A 308 -5.49 -9.69 -2.27
CA ARG A 308 -5.17 -8.32 -2.72
C ARG A 308 -3.83 -8.24 -3.44
N VAL A 309 -2.86 -9.09 -3.08
CA VAL A 309 -1.56 -9.18 -3.76
C VAL A 309 -1.72 -9.53 -5.25
N LEU A 310 -2.75 -10.29 -5.62
CA LEU A 310 -3.06 -10.61 -7.03
C LEU A 310 -3.26 -9.36 -7.90
N VAL A 311 -3.82 -8.27 -7.35
CA VAL A 311 -4.03 -7.01 -8.10
C VAL A 311 -2.69 -6.38 -8.46
N PHE A 312 -1.73 -6.39 -7.53
CA PHE A 312 -0.37 -5.91 -7.80
C PHE A 312 0.40 -6.87 -8.71
N GLY A 313 0.19 -8.18 -8.58
CA GLY A 313 0.73 -9.20 -9.48
C GLY A 313 0.26 -9.02 -10.92
N ALA A 314 -1.01 -8.68 -11.13
CA ALA A 314 -1.55 -8.33 -12.44
C ALA A 314 -0.87 -7.09 -13.05
N PHE A 315 -0.65 -6.05 -12.25
CA PHE A 315 0.08 -4.87 -12.70
C PHE A 315 1.53 -5.20 -13.08
N ALA A 316 2.22 -6.01 -12.29
CA ALA A 316 3.56 -6.51 -12.63
C ALA A 316 3.56 -7.32 -13.95
N GLN A 317 2.50 -8.10 -14.22
CA GLN A 317 2.34 -8.79 -15.49
C GLN A 317 2.13 -7.86 -16.68
N VAL A 318 1.40 -6.75 -16.50
CA VAL A 318 1.29 -5.72 -17.54
C VAL A 318 2.65 -5.08 -17.83
N LEU A 319 3.41 -4.70 -16.80
CA LEU A 319 4.74 -4.10 -16.98
C LEU A 319 5.70 -5.06 -17.70
N THR A 320 5.79 -6.31 -17.25
CA THR A 320 6.65 -7.31 -17.92
C THR A 320 6.17 -7.64 -19.32
N GLY A 321 4.85 -7.64 -19.57
CA GLY A 321 4.27 -7.81 -20.90
C GLY A 321 4.66 -6.68 -21.84
N ILE A 322 4.60 -5.42 -21.38
CA ILE A 322 5.05 -4.25 -22.15
C ILE A 322 6.55 -4.39 -22.48
N VAL A 323 7.40 -4.71 -21.50
CA VAL A 323 8.84 -4.90 -21.70
C VAL A 323 9.14 -5.98 -22.73
N VAL A 324 8.46 -7.13 -22.64
CA VAL A 324 8.66 -8.22 -23.60
C VAL A 324 8.18 -7.82 -24.99
N TYR A 325 7.04 -7.13 -25.09
CA TYR A 325 6.46 -6.71 -26.36
C TYR A 325 7.31 -5.65 -27.08
N THR A 326 7.77 -4.63 -26.34
CA THR A 326 8.62 -3.56 -26.91
C THR A 326 10.08 -3.98 -27.08
N GLY A 327 10.50 -5.04 -26.40
CA GLY A 327 11.86 -5.59 -26.49
C GLY A 327 12.89 -4.95 -25.56
N GLY A 328 12.47 -4.09 -24.63
CA GLY A 328 13.37 -3.39 -23.72
C GLY A 328 13.96 -4.27 -22.60
N CYS A 329 14.79 -3.64 -21.78
CA CYS A 329 15.37 -4.11 -20.53
C CYS A 329 16.28 -5.33 -20.71
N ARG A 330 17.12 -5.31 -21.75
CA ARG A 330 18.09 -6.38 -22.06
C ARG A 330 19.50 -5.99 -21.63
N GLU A 331 20.31 -7.00 -21.32
CA GLU A 331 21.76 -6.85 -21.07
C GLU A 331 22.09 -5.71 -20.09
N ASN A 332 22.95 -4.76 -20.50
CA ASN A 332 23.41 -3.64 -19.69
C ASN A 332 22.28 -2.68 -19.26
N TYR A 333 21.14 -2.68 -19.96
CA TYR A 333 19.98 -1.86 -19.58
C TYR A 333 19.14 -2.47 -18.46
N LEU A 334 19.32 -3.75 -18.13
CA LEU A 334 18.44 -4.49 -17.21
C LEU A 334 18.35 -3.81 -15.83
N ASN A 335 19.49 -3.51 -15.20
CA ASN A 335 19.52 -2.92 -13.86
C ASN A 335 18.90 -1.51 -13.83
N GLY A 336 19.20 -0.68 -14.84
CA GLY A 336 18.64 0.66 -14.96
C GLY A 336 17.13 0.64 -15.22
N CYS A 337 16.67 -0.25 -16.10
CA CYS A 337 15.26 -0.46 -16.37
C CYS A 337 14.51 -0.97 -15.13
N LEU A 338 15.02 -2.01 -14.46
CA LEU A 338 14.38 -2.56 -13.26
C LEU A 338 14.26 -1.50 -12.16
N ALA A 339 15.27 -0.65 -11.98
CA ALA A 339 15.19 0.45 -11.03
C ALA A 339 14.03 1.41 -11.36
N HIS A 340 13.85 1.80 -12.62
CA HIS A 340 12.76 2.69 -13.01
C HIS A 340 11.39 2.03 -12.90
N LEU A 341 11.26 0.80 -13.40
CA LEU A 341 9.99 0.07 -13.39
C LEU A 341 9.54 -0.30 -11.99
N ILE A 342 10.42 -0.86 -11.14
CA ILE A 342 10.04 -1.27 -9.77
C ILE A 342 9.77 -0.04 -8.90
N LYS A 343 10.67 0.96 -8.92
CA LYS A 343 10.53 2.14 -8.06
C LYS A 343 9.34 2.99 -8.49
N GLY A 344 9.17 3.21 -9.79
CA GLY A 344 8.01 3.90 -10.34
C GLY A 344 6.70 3.15 -10.08
N ALA A 345 6.69 1.82 -10.19
CA ALA A 345 5.54 0.97 -9.86
C ALA A 345 5.10 1.11 -8.40
N ILE A 346 6.06 1.18 -7.47
CA ILE A 346 5.77 1.36 -6.03
C ILE A 346 5.05 2.69 -5.82
N PHE A 347 5.55 3.79 -6.38
CA PHE A 347 4.90 5.10 -6.23
C PHE A 347 3.54 5.16 -6.94
N TRP A 348 3.42 4.56 -8.14
CA TRP A 348 2.15 4.41 -8.84
C TRP A 348 1.10 3.70 -7.99
N CYS A 349 1.44 2.51 -7.51
CA CYS A 349 0.57 1.68 -6.67
C CYS A 349 0.24 2.37 -5.36
N TYR A 350 1.22 3.01 -4.73
CA TYR A 350 1.02 3.74 -3.48
C TYR A 350 0.06 4.92 -3.67
N GLY A 351 0.17 5.68 -4.76
CA GLY A 351 -0.77 6.74 -5.11
C GLY A 351 -2.21 6.23 -5.28
N LEU A 352 -2.40 5.11 -5.97
CA LEU A 352 -3.74 4.49 -6.12
C LEU A 352 -4.30 3.98 -4.79
N VAL A 353 -3.47 3.36 -3.94
CA VAL A 353 -3.88 2.92 -2.59
C VAL A 353 -4.21 4.12 -1.71
N SER A 354 -3.45 5.20 -1.81
CA SER A 354 -3.71 6.45 -1.09
C SER A 354 -5.05 7.07 -1.49
N PHE A 355 -5.37 7.04 -2.79
CA PHE A 355 -6.67 7.46 -3.28
C PHE A 355 -7.79 6.53 -2.83
N ALA A 356 -7.56 5.22 -2.81
CA ALA A 356 -8.53 4.27 -2.26
C ALA A 356 -8.81 4.54 -0.77
N ARG A 357 -7.77 4.87 0.03
CA ARG A 357 -7.90 5.30 1.43
C ARG A 357 -8.74 6.58 1.52
N TYR A 358 -8.47 7.58 0.67
CA TYR A 358 -9.29 8.79 0.59
C TYR A 358 -10.77 8.47 0.34
N LEU A 359 -11.09 7.52 -0.53
CA LEU A 359 -12.48 7.12 -0.81
C LEU A 359 -13.16 6.39 0.37
N GLY A 360 -12.38 5.81 1.29
CA GLY A 360 -12.88 5.09 2.47
C GLY A 360 -12.39 3.64 2.59
N ALA A 361 -11.47 3.18 1.75
CA ALA A 361 -10.87 1.86 1.93
C ALA A 361 -10.08 1.81 3.25
N PHE A 362 -10.17 0.69 3.97
CA PHE A 362 -9.49 0.49 5.26
C PHE A 362 -9.99 1.41 6.38
N ALA A 363 -11.20 1.96 6.26
CA ALA A 363 -11.82 2.75 7.34
C ALA A 363 -12.02 1.93 8.62
N GLU A 364 -12.21 0.62 8.49
CA GLU A 364 -12.25 -0.33 9.62
C GLU A 364 -10.94 -0.42 10.41
N LEU A 365 -9.81 -0.03 9.82
CA LEU A 365 -8.50 0.06 10.48
C LEU A 365 -8.16 1.50 10.92
N GLY A 366 -9.02 2.48 10.63
CA GLY A 366 -8.73 3.91 10.82
C GLY A 366 -7.77 4.51 9.79
N TRP A 367 -7.51 3.81 8.68
CA TRP A 367 -6.53 4.24 7.67
C TRP A 367 -7.12 5.24 6.64
N ALA A 368 -8.44 5.41 6.63
CA ALA A 368 -9.16 6.34 5.76
C ALA A 368 -9.28 7.74 6.38
N TRP A 369 -8.26 8.18 7.12
CA TRP A 369 -8.22 9.46 7.83
C TRP A 369 -9.37 9.64 8.82
N ASN A 370 -9.85 8.54 9.39
CA ASN A 370 -10.98 8.46 10.30
C ASN A 370 -10.55 7.90 11.65
N ARG A 371 -11.38 8.06 12.69
CA ARG A 371 -11.17 7.37 13.95
C ARG A 371 -11.37 5.86 13.76
N ALA A 372 -10.44 5.04 14.27
CA ALA A 372 -10.55 3.58 14.19
C ALA A 372 -11.72 3.04 15.04
N PRO A 373 -12.56 2.11 14.51
CA PRO A 373 -13.72 1.58 15.25
C PRO A 373 -13.37 0.72 16.44
N ALA A 374 -12.23 0.04 16.37
CA ALA A 374 -11.71 -0.77 17.45
C ALA A 374 -10.25 -0.38 17.73
N ALA A 375 -9.85 -0.54 18.98
CA ALA A 375 -8.47 -0.31 19.41
C ALA A 375 -7.57 -1.50 19.02
N GLY A 376 -6.28 -1.22 18.84
CA GLY A 376 -5.25 -2.27 18.69
C GLY A 376 -4.70 -2.47 17.28
N TYR A 377 -5.21 -1.77 16.27
CA TYR A 377 -4.61 -1.78 14.93
C TYR A 377 -3.40 -0.84 14.83
N PRO A 378 -2.36 -1.21 14.06
CA PRO A 378 -1.28 -0.28 13.73
C PRO A 378 -1.80 0.86 12.85
N SER A 379 -1.25 2.06 13.04
CA SER A 379 -1.57 3.22 12.18
C SER A 379 -1.07 2.98 10.76
N ALA A 380 -1.72 3.59 9.78
CA ALA A 380 -1.27 3.52 8.39
C ALA A 380 0.17 4.02 8.25
N GLU A 381 0.50 5.12 8.92
CA GLU A 381 1.82 5.75 8.87
C GLU A 381 2.92 4.88 9.52
N PHE A 382 2.58 4.03 10.50
CA PHE A 382 3.49 3.00 11.01
C PHE A 382 3.82 1.97 9.92
N VAL A 383 2.80 1.50 9.20
CA VAL A 383 2.98 0.53 8.11
C VAL A 383 3.77 1.16 6.95
N GLU A 384 3.50 2.41 6.59
CA GLU A 384 4.28 3.14 5.59
C GLU A 384 5.74 3.29 6.02
N SER A 385 6.00 3.64 7.28
CA SER A 385 7.36 3.75 7.81
C SER A 385 8.09 2.41 7.84
N LEU A 386 7.38 1.30 8.12
CA LEU A 386 7.92 -0.05 8.06
C LEU A 386 8.30 -0.46 6.63
N VAL A 387 7.45 -0.15 5.65
CA VAL A 387 7.74 -0.40 4.22
C VAL A 387 8.98 0.40 3.80
N ILE A 388 9.05 1.68 4.16
CA ILE A 388 10.20 2.55 3.89
C ILE A 388 11.48 1.99 4.53
N PHE A 389 11.41 1.53 5.78
CA PHE A 389 12.53 0.93 6.51
C PHE A 389 13.07 -0.32 5.80
N ILE A 390 12.19 -1.29 5.51
CA ILE A 390 12.56 -2.54 4.84
C ILE A 390 13.13 -2.26 3.45
N TYR A 391 12.48 -1.38 2.69
CA TYR A 391 12.91 -0.99 1.35
C TYR A 391 14.27 -0.28 1.38
N GLY A 392 14.55 0.57 2.36
CA GLY A 392 15.85 1.22 2.53
C GLY A 392 16.98 0.22 2.79
N ILE A 393 16.74 -0.76 3.67
CA ILE A 393 17.70 -1.84 3.94
C ILE A 393 18.01 -2.61 2.67
N THR A 394 16.99 -3.06 1.93
CA THR A 394 17.22 -3.87 0.73
C THR A 394 17.93 -3.06 -0.36
N ASN A 395 17.53 -1.80 -0.59
CA ASN A 395 18.11 -0.99 -1.67
C ASN A 395 19.55 -0.56 -1.42
N THR A 396 19.96 -0.44 -0.16
CA THR A 396 21.36 -0.12 0.20
C THR A 396 22.33 -1.10 -0.46
N TRP A 397 21.93 -2.38 -0.57
CA TRP A 397 22.77 -3.44 -1.14
C TRP A 397 22.48 -3.69 -2.63
N MET A 398 21.27 -3.42 -3.10
CA MET A 398 20.88 -3.65 -4.50
C MET A 398 21.62 -2.75 -5.50
N GLU A 399 22.07 -1.57 -5.11
CA GLU A 399 22.82 -0.66 -6.01
C GLU A 399 24.16 -1.24 -6.47
N ARG A 400 24.72 -2.22 -5.73
CA ARG A 400 25.95 -2.92 -6.09
C ARG A 400 25.73 -4.29 -6.73
N TRP A 401 24.51 -4.61 -7.16
CA TRP A 401 24.25 -5.85 -7.87
C TRP A 401 24.98 -5.85 -9.22
N GLY A 402 26.04 -6.65 -9.33
CA GLY A 402 26.90 -6.74 -10.52
C GLY A 402 28.28 -6.09 -10.37
N ALA A 403 28.56 -5.36 -9.27
CA ALA A 403 29.90 -4.87 -8.97
C ALA A 403 30.78 -5.98 -8.41
N ARG A 404 32.05 -6.06 -8.84
CA ARG A 404 33.01 -7.04 -8.32
C ARG A 404 33.53 -6.60 -6.94
N PRO A 405 33.92 -7.55 -6.07
CA PRO A 405 34.58 -7.22 -4.82
C PRO A 405 35.85 -6.40 -5.09
N GLY A 406 35.91 -5.18 -4.53
CA GLY A 406 37.03 -4.24 -4.72
C GLY A 406 36.77 -3.10 -5.70
N ASP A 407 35.68 -3.13 -6.47
CA ASP A 407 35.38 -2.04 -7.42
C ASP A 407 35.12 -0.71 -6.70
N PRO A 408 35.74 0.41 -7.14
CA PRO A 408 35.55 1.71 -6.52
C PRO A 408 34.10 2.17 -6.61
N PHE A 409 33.66 2.97 -5.63
CA PHE A 409 32.32 3.57 -5.67
C PHE A 409 32.29 4.71 -6.69
N THR A 410 31.35 4.63 -7.63
CA THR A 410 31.04 5.77 -8.50
C THR A 410 30.22 6.82 -7.73
N THR A 411 30.27 8.09 -8.16
CA THR A 411 29.48 9.16 -7.54
C THR A 411 27.98 8.87 -7.59
N LYS A 412 27.48 8.31 -8.70
CA LYS A 412 26.07 7.90 -8.86
C LYS A 412 25.68 6.84 -7.83
N GLN A 413 26.53 5.82 -7.62
CA GLN A 413 26.29 4.80 -6.61
C GLN A 413 26.27 5.40 -5.20
N ILE A 414 27.17 6.33 -4.88
CA ILE A 414 27.18 7.00 -3.56
C ILE A 414 25.88 7.80 -3.36
N GLN A 415 25.44 8.53 -4.38
CA GLN A 415 24.18 9.28 -4.33
C GLN A 415 22.97 8.36 -4.09
N HIS A 416 22.86 7.27 -4.85
CA HIS A 416 21.77 6.29 -4.72
C HIS A 416 21.79 5.54 -3.37
N ILE A 417 22.96 5.09 -2.93
CA ILE A 417 23.13 4.43 -1.63
C ILE A 417 22.81 5.41 -0.49
N GLY A 418 23.21 6.67 -0.60
CA GLY A 418 22.88 7.71 0.38
C GLY A 418 21.36 7.89 0.55
N ILE A 419 20.60 7.89 -0.55
CA ILE A 419 19.13 7.90 -0.52
C ILE A 419 18.59 6.64 0.15
N ALA A 420 19.12 5.45 -0.17
CA ALA A 420 18.67 4.20 0.46
C ALA A 420 18.92 4.18 1.99
N VAL A 421 20.06 4.69 2.45
CA VAL A 421 20.38 4.85 3.88
C VAL A 421 19.43 5.84 4.56
N MET A 422 19.04 6.92 3.88
CA MET A 422 18.00 7.83 4.37
C MET A 422 16.67 7.09 4.58
N PHE A 423 16.21 6.27 3.63
CA PHE A 423 14.99 5.46 3.78
C PHE A 423 15.08 4.56 5.01
N TRP A 424 16.23 3.90 5.19
CA TRP A 424 16.45 3.03 6.33
C TRP A 424 16.25 3.76 7.67
N PHE A 425 17.00 4.83 7.93
CA PHE A 425 16.92 5.51 9.23
C PHE A 425 15.66 6.37 9.40
N ALA A 426 15.18 7.03 8.36
CA ALA A 426 13.94 7.81 8.43
C ALA A 426 12.71 6.90 8.66
N GLY A 427 12.68 5.72 8.04
CA GLY A 427 11.65 4.71 8.30
C GLY A 427 11.69 4.22 9.75
N LEU A 428 12.89 3.97 10.30
CA LEU A 428 13.06 3.58 11.70
C LEU A 428 12.54 4.65 12.67
N VAL A 429 12.87 5.93 12.41
CA VAL A 429 12.38 7.05 13.22
C VAL A 429 10.86 7.18 13.11
N GLY A 430 10.29 7.03 11.91
CA GLY A 430 8.85 7.03 11.69
C GLY A 430 8.13 5.94 12.51
N MET A 431 8.64 4.71 12.51
CA MET A 431 8.09 3.64 13.35
C MET A 431 8.22 3.94 14.85
N ALA A 432 9.34 4.55 15.28
CA ALA A 432 9.56 4.88 16.67
C ALA A 432 8.55 5.91 17.20
N ILE A 433 8.19 6.91 16.41
CA ILE A 433 7.19 7.95 16.79
C ILE A 433 5.78 7.36 16.89
N GLU A 434 5.46 6.42 16.00
CA GLU A 434 4.17 5.73 15.99
C GLU A 434 4.05 4.64 17.07
N SER A 435 5.18 4.19 17.65
CA SER A 435 5.20 3.15 18.68
C SER A 435 4.65 3.66 20.03
N LYS A 436 3.61 2.99 20.54
CA LYS A 436 3.05 3.26 21.87
C LYS A 436 4.07 3.02 22.99
N THR A 437 4.91 1.99 22.83
CA THR A 437 5.93 1.63 23.82
C THR A 437 7.01 2.70 23.91
N VAL A 438 7.52 3.17 22.77
CA VAL A 438 8.50 4.27 22.74
C VAL A 438 7.87 5.55 23.31
N ARG A 439 6.61 5.83 22.97
CA ARG A 439 5.87 6.97 23.54
C ARG A 439 5.73 6.88 25.06
N GLN A 440 5.43 5.71 25.60
CA GLN A 440 5.37 5.47 27.04
C GLN A 440 6.73 5.65 27.71
N TRP A 441 7.82 5.16 27.10
CA TRP A 441 9.17 5.37 27.60
C TRP A 441 9.54 6.86 27.66
N LEU A 442 9.17 7.62 26.63
CA LEU A 442 9.41 9.07 26.59
C LEU A 442 8.54 9.81 27.63
N ALA A 443 7.26 9.41 27.76
CA ALA A 443 6.33 9.98 28.74
C ALA A 443 6.70 9.65 30.20
N ALA A 444 7.40 8.54 30.45
CA ALA A 444 7.81 8.13 31.79
C ALA A 444 8.66 9.20 32.50
N SER A 445 9.45 9.97 31.75
CA SER A 445 10.23 11.09 32.29
C SER A 445 9.33 12.20 32.87
N THR A 446 8.26 12.56 32.17
CA THR A 446 7.28 13.56 32.61
C THR A 446 6.44 13.04 33.78
N ILE A 447 6.02 11.77 33.73
CA ILE A 447 5.24 11.13 34.79
C ILE A 447 6.07 11.01 36.09
N SER A 448 7.37 10.74 35.98
CA SER A 448 8.28 10.66 37.13
C SER A 448 8.53 12.01 37.79
N ALA A 449 8.35 13.13 37.06
CA ALA A 449 8.48 14.48 37.59
C ALA A 449 7.23 15.00 38.32
N LEU A 450 6.10 14.27 38.27
CA LEU A 450 4.86 14.67 38.96
C LEU A 450 4.93 14.37 40.46
N ASN A 451 4.46 15.33 41.28
CA ASN A 451 4.34 15.16 42.72
C ASN A 451 3.43 13.97 43.08
N PRO A 452 3.82 13.09 44.03
CA PRO A 452 3.04 11.91 44.40
C PRO A 452 1.59 12.22 44.81
N SER A 453 1.36 13.36 45.47
CA SER A 453 0.04 13.83 45.91
C SER A 453 -0.88 14.31 44.79
N LYS A 454 -0.37 14.51 43.57
CA LYS A 454 -1.14 14.88 42.37
C LYS A 454 -1.25 13.73 41.35
N ARG A 455 -0.78 12.52 41.69
CA ARG A 455 -0.93 11.34 40.81
C ARG A 455 -2.38 10.87 40.71
N ASP A 456 -3.17 11.07 41.77
CA ASP A 456 -4.52 10.50 41.88
C ASP A 456 -5.66 11.48 41.52
N GLN A 457 -5.36 12.78 41.38
CA GLN A 457 -6.34 13.78 40.94
C GLN A 457 -6.11 14.11 39.47
N GLU A 458 -7.00 13.58 38.61
CA GLU A 458 -6.95 13.68 37.13
C GLU A 458 -5.79 12.88 36.50
N ALA A 459 -6.01 11.56 36.35
CA ALA A 459 -5.19 10.70 35.51
C ALA A 459 -4.80 11.43 34.22
N VAL A 460 -3.49 11.67 34.03
CA VAL A 460 -2.92 12.48 32.94
C VAL A 460 -3.62 12.14 31.62
N ALA A 461 -4.54 13.00 31.19
CA ALA A 461 -5.34 12.75 30.02
C ALA A 461 -4.44 12.83 28.78
N GLU A 462 -4.47 11.78 27.95
CA GLU A 462 -3.72 11.81 26.69
C GLU A 462 -4.18 12.99 25.82
N PRO A 463 -3.25 13.68 25.13
CA PRO A 463 -3.60 14.73 24.19
C PRO A 463 -4.58 14.19 23.13
N PRO A 464 -5.61 14.97 22.72
CA PRO A 464 -6.57 14.53 21.71
C PRO A 464 -5.91 14.22 20.36
N THR A 465 -4.74 14.78 20.09
CA THR A 465 -3.93 14.48 18.89
C THR A 465 -3.43 13.04 18.85
N TYR A 466 -3.44 12.28 19.96
CA TYR A 466 -2.99 10.88 19.96
C TYR A 466 -4.01 9.92 19.32
N ILE A 467 -5.23 10.40 19.04
CA ILE A 467 -6.29 9.64 18.37
C ILE A 467 -5.93 9.35 16.90
N ALA A 468 -5.13 10.20 16.27
CA ALA A 468 -4.71 10.09 14.88
C ALA A 468 -3.19 10.14 14.75
N SER A 469 -2.67 9.63 13.63
CA SER A 469 -1.25 9.71 13.30
C SER A 469 -0.98 10.90 12.38
N PHE A 470 0.11 11.62 12.65
CA PHE A 470 0.57 12.78 11.89
C PHE A 470 2.07 12.67 11.57
N ASN A 471 2.56 11.45 11.34
CA ASN A 471 3.97 11.19 11.15
C ASN A 471 4.46 11.75 9.79
N PRO A 472 5.37 12.75 9.78
CA PRO A 472 5.81 13.39 8.54
C PRO A 472 6.96 12.64 7.84
N PHE A 473 7.54 11.60 8.45
CA PHE A 473 8.73 10.93 7.90
C PHE A 473 8.48 10.24 6.56
N PRO A 474 7.33 9.56 6.31
CA PRO A 474 7.00 9.06 4.98
C PRO A 474 6.97 10.17 3.93
N ALA A 475 6.33 11.31 4.24
CA ALA A 475 6.27 12.48 3.37
C ALA A 475 7.68 13.03 3.07
N LEU A 476 8.51 13.16 4.10
CA LEU A 476 9.88 13.67 4.00
C LEU A 476 10.74 12.79 3.09
N VAL A 477 10.70 11.47 3.28
CA VAL A 477 11.53 10.52 2.54
C VAL A 477 11.27 10.61 1.04
N VAL A 478 10.00 10.56 0.62
CA VAL A 478 9.66 10.64 -0.81
C VAL A 478 9.91 12.05 -1.36
N GLY A 479 9.63 13.10 -0.57
CA GLY A 479 9.84 14.49 -0.99
C GLY A 479 11.30 14.82 -1.24
N VAL A 480 12.18 14.45 -0.31
CA VAL A 480 13.65 14.61 -0.46
C VAL A 480 14.16 13.78 -1.64
N THR A 481 13.62 12.57 -1.84
CA THR A 481 13.95 11.76 -3.02
C THR A 481 13.56 12.46 -4.31
N GLY A 482 12.33 12.99 -4.39
CA GLY A 482 11.84 13.73 -5.55
C GLY A 482 12.72 14.95 -5.85
N ALA A 483 13.06 15.74 -4.82
CA ALA A 483 13.93 16.90 -4.97
C ALA A 483 15.35 16.53 -5.42
N ALA A 484 15.95 15.50 -4.81
CA ALA A 484 17.30 15.02 -5.17
C ALA A 484 17.34 14.50 -6.61
N MET A 485 16.30 13.80 -7.05
CA MET A 485 16.22 13.22 -8.40
C MET A 485 15.86 14.26 -9.46
N ALA A 486 15.11 15.30 -9.12
CA ALA A 486 14.92 16.45 -10.00
C ALA A 486 16.23 17.22 -10.26
N ALA A 487 17.19 17.16 -9.33
CA ALA A 487 18.52 17.73 -9.48
C ALA A 487 19.56 16.73 -10.03
N HIS A 488 19.16 15.49 -10.33
CA HIS A 488 20.08 14.44 -10.76
C HIS A 488 20.53 14.65 -12.21
N ALA A 489 21.85 14.62 -12.44
CA ALA A 489 22.43 14.77 -13.77
C ALA A 489 22.12 13.55 -14.65
N GLN A 490 21.83 13.80 -15.93
CA GLN A 490 21.64 12.75 -16.95
C GLN A 490 22.45 13.10 -18.19
N THR A 491 22.67 12.12 -19.06
CA THR A 491 23.46 12.27 -20.28
C THR A 491 22.80 13.21 -21.28
N TYR A 492 21.49 13.05 -21.50
CA TYR A 492 20.73 13.82 -22.48
C TYR A 492 19.80 14.84 -21.81
N LEU A 493 19.57 15.99 -22.47
CA LEU A 493 18.71 17.06 -21.95
C LEU A 493 17.29 16.53 -21.69
N PHE A 494 16.74 15.76 -22.62
CA PHE A 494 15.42 15.15 -22.46
C PHE A 494 15.34 14.27 -21.20
N GLN A 495 16.39 13.49 -20.91
CA GLN A 495 16.46 12.67 -19.70
C GLN A 495 16.51 13.52 -18.43
N VAL A 496 17.21 14.65 -18.44
CA VAL A 496 17.20 15.61 -17.32
C VAL A 496 15.79 16.16 -17.09
N GLN A 497 15.12 16.59 -18.16
CA GLN A 497 13.79 17.20 -18.06
C GLN A 497 12.73 16.21 -17.58
N ILE A 498 12.75 14.96 -18.05
CA ILE A 498 11.80 13.95 -17.57
C ILE A 498 12.09 13.56 -16.10
N HIS A 499 13.36 13.61 -15.66
CA HIS A 499 13.72 13.42 -14.24
C HIS A 499 13.25 14.56 -13.35
N GLN A 500 13.40 15.80 -13.82
CA GLN A 500 12.80 16.98 -13.19
C GLN A 500 11.28 16.84 -13.09
N LEU A 501 10.62 16.37 -14.15
CA LEU A 501 9.18 16.19 -14.17
C LEU A 501 8.70 15.26 -13.06
N TRP A 502 9.16 14.00 -13.05
CA TRP A 502 8.68 13.04 -12.05
C TRP A 502 9.16 13.39 -10.63
N GLY A 503 10.38 13.93 -10.49
CA GLY A 503 10.91 14.37 -9.20
C GLY A 503 10.07 15.49 -8.57
N ASN A 504 9.65 16.46 -9.38
CA ASN A 504 8.76 17.55 -8.92
C ASN A 504 7.35 17.06 -8.57
N LEU A 505 6.82 16.06 -9.28
CA LEU A 505 5.52 15.44 -8.92
C LEU A 505 5.59 14.73 -7.56
N LEU A 506 6.67 14.01 -7.27
CA LEU A 506 6.89 13.38 -5.95
C LEU A 506 7.10 14.42 -4.83
N LEU A 507 7.79 15.52 -5.12
CA LEU A 507 7.93 16.64 -4.18
C LEU A 507 6.57 17.30 -3.89
N ALA A 508 5.74 17.50 -4.92
CA ALA A 508 4.39 18.05 -4.77
C ALA A 508 3.51 17.15 -3.88
N TRP A 509 3.60 15.82 -4.02
CA TRP A 509 2.94 14.88 -3.10
C TRP A 509 3.36 15.11 -1.64
N SER A 510 4.67 15.22 -1.38
CA SER A 510 5.20 15.43 -0.03
C SER A 510 4.64 16.71 0.61
N VAL A 511 4.60 17.81 -0.14
CA VAL A 511 4.02 19.08 0.31
C VAL A 511 2.54 18.91 0.63
N LEU A 512 1.77 18.29 -0.27
CA LEU A 512 0.34 18.07 -0.08
C LEU A 512 0.05 17.14 1.10
N ARG A 513 0.86 16.11 1.32
CA ARG A 513 0.73 15.21 2.46
C ARG A 513 1.04 15.91 3.79
N CYS A 514 2.06 16.77 3.82
CA CYS A 514 2.33 17.65 4.97
C CYS A 514 1.16 18.59 5.27
N LEU A 515 0.53 19.15 4.22
CA LEU A 515 -0.68 19.97 4.38
C LEU A 515 -1.87 19.13 4.91
N THR A 516 -2.05 17.90 4.46
CA THR A 516 -3.04 16.96 5.02
C THR A 516 -2.83 16.79 6.52
N TYR A 517 -1.59 16.49 6.96
CA TYR A 517 -1.30 16.37 8.39
C TYR A 517 -1.55 17.67 9.15
N PHE A 518 -1.16 18.81 8.60
CA PHE A 518 -1.37 20.12 9.23
C PHE A 518 -2.87 20.41 9.46
N PHE A 519 -3.71 20.22 8.43
CA PHE A 519 -5.15 20.45 8.57
C PHE A 519 -5.83 19.45 9.50
N LEU A 520 -5.45 18.17 9.45
CA LEU A 520 -5.99 17.16 10.37
C LEU A 520 -5.47 17.34 11.80
N TRP A 521 -4.30 17.94 11.99
CA TRP A 521 -3.79 18.31 13.30
C TRP A 521 -4.59 19.48 13.91
N LEU A 522 -4.96 20.47 13.09
CA LEU A 522 -5.86 21.55 13.50
C LEU A 522 -7.28 21.05 13.81
N GLY A 523 -7.78 20.11 13.00
CA GLY A 523 -9.13 19.53 13.11
C GLY A 523 -9.07 18.00 13.24
N VAL A 524 -8.73 17.52 14.45
CA VAL A 524 -8.56 16.07 14.71
C VAL A 524 -9.82 15.28 14.32
N PRO A 525 -9.69 14.16 13.56
CA PRO A 525 -10.82 13.32 13.18
C PRO A 525 -11.59 12.78 14.39
N ARG A 526 -12.86 13.18 14.54
CA ARG A 526 -13.76 12.69 15.59
C ARG A 526 -14.69 11.58 15.12
N SER A 527 -15.01 11.58 13.83
CA SER A 527 -15.96 10.66 13.22
C SER A 527 -15.30 9.34 12.83
N MET A 528 -16.13 8.30 12.84
CA MET A 528 -15.83 6.97 12.31
C MET A 528 -15.81 6.94 10.79
N LEU A 529 -16.45 7.92 10.15
CA LEU A 529 -16.55 8.03 8.71
C LEU A 529 -15.27 8.64 8.11
N PRO A 530 -14.90 8.29 6.87
CA PRO A 530 -13.76 8.89 6.16
C PRO A 530 -13.86 10.41 6.10
N SER A 531 -12.79 11.12 6.50
CA SER A 531 -12.77 12.59 6.55
C SER A 531 -12.55 13.26 5.19
N ARG A 532 -12.01 12.53 4.21
CA ARG A 532 -11.79 12.98 2.82
C ARG A 532 -11.07 14.33 2.69
N PRO A 533 -9.86 14.48 3.26
CA PRO A 533 -9.10 15.74 3.15
C PRO A 533 -8.79 16.07 1.67
N PRO A 534 -9.12 17.27 1.17
CA PRO A 534 -8.93 17.63 -0.25
C PRO A 534 -7.48 17.54 -0.74
N THR A 535 -6.52 17.90 0.12
CA THR A 535 -5.08 17.82 -0.16
C THR A 535 -4.62 16.40 -0.43
N GLU A 536 -5.27 15.40 0.18
CA GLU A 536 -4.93 14.00 -0.03
C GLU A 536 -5.38 13.46 -1.38
N ALA A 537 -6.52 13.93 -1.90
CA ALA A 537 -6.96 13.56 -3.25
C ALA A 537 -5.96 14.04 -4.30
N LEU A 538 -5.52 15.30 -4.19
CA LEU A 538 -4.49 15.86 -5.06
C LEU A 538 -3.14 15.17 -4.83
N GLY A 539 -2.75 14.94 -3.58
CA GLY A 539 -1.51 14.22 -3.26
C GLY A 539 -1.48 12.85 -3.92
N SER A 540 -2.55 12.07 -3.77
CA SER A 540 -2.66 10.74 -4.37
C SER A 540 -2.47 10.76 -5.89
N PHE A 541 -3.02 11.77 -6.56
CA PHE A 541 -2.81 12.00 -7.99
C PHE A 541 -1.34 12.30 -8.32
N PHE A 542 -0.70 13.24 -7.62
CA PHE A 542 0.70 13.60 -7.86
C PHE A 542 1.67 12.44 -7.63
N LEU A 543 1.42 11.63 -6.59
CA LEU A 543 2.20 10.45 -6.29
C LEU A 543 2.06 9.37 -7.38
N ALA A 544 0.82 9.09 -7.81
CA ALA A 544 0.57 8.15 -8.89
C ALA A 544 1.20 8.64 -10.19
N CYS A 545 0.89 9.88 -10.61
CA CYS A 545 1.42 10.47 -11.83
C CYS A 545 2.96 10.53 -11.83
N GLY A 546 3.58 10.87 -10.69
CA GLY A 546 5.04 10.85 -10.51
C GLY A 546 5.62 9.45 -10.65
N GLY A 547 4.98 8.43 -10.06
CA GLY A 547 5.37 7.03 -10.22
C GLY A 547 5.29 6.53 -11.67
N LEU A 548 4.24 6.93 -12.40
CA LEU A 548 4.10 6.59 -13.82
C LEU A 548 5.12 7.30 -14.71
N ALA A 549 5.33 8.60 -14.49
CA ALA A 549 6.35 9.37 -15.20
C ALA A 549 7.77 8.83 -14.92
N PHE A 550 8.02 8.32 -13.71
CA PHE A 550 9.27 7.63 -13.40
C PHE A 550 9.42 6.31 -14.17
N MET A 551 8.35 5.52 -14.35
CA MET A 551 8.41 4.35 -15.24
C MET A 551 8.65 4.74 -16.71
N PHE A 552 8.19 5.92 -17.14
CA PHE A 552 8.45 6.43 -18.49
C PHE A 552 9.87 6.99 -18.70
N SER A 553 10.64 7.22 -17.64
CA SER A 553 12.00 7.76 -17.76
C SER A 553 13.08 6.68 -17.88
N THR A 554 12.73 5.45 -18.31
CA THR A 554 13.74 4.43 -18.62
C THR A 554 14.64 4.90 -19.74
N GLU A 555 15.93 4.59 -19.64
CA GLU A 555 16.93 5.03 -20.61
C GLU A 555 16.56 4.60 -22.04
N GLU A 556 16.19 3.33 -22.24
CA GLU A 556 15.78 2.81 -23.56
C GLU A 556 14.54 3.52 -24.12
N LEU A 557 13.54 3.84 -23.29
CA LEU A 557 12.36 4.56 -23.76
C LEU A 557 12.70 5.99 -24.14
N THR A 558 13.56 6.65 -23.37
CA THR A 558 14.01 8.01 -23.69
C THR A 558 14.84 8.07 -24.97
N ILE A 559 15.74 7.10 -25.17
CA ILE A 559 16.52 6.97 -26.42
C ILE A 559 15.60 6.65 -27.60
N ALA A 560 14.64 5.75 -27.44
CA ALA A 560 13.67 5.43 -28.48
C ALA A 560 12.80 6.64 -28.86
N ALA A 561 12.42 7.48 -27.89
CA ALA A 561 11.71 8.73 -28.13
C ALA A 561 12.56 9.72 -28.95
N MET A 562 13.83 9.89 -28.57
CA MET A 562 14.78 10.74 -29.30
C MET A 562 15.01 10.24 -30.73
N ARG A 563 15.22 8.94 -30.95
CA ARG A 563 15.36 8.33 -32.28
C ARG A 563 14.17 8.59 -33.19
N ARG A 564 12.97 8.67 -32.62
CA ARG A 564 11.71 8.94 -33.35
C ARG A 564 11.37 10.43 -33.44
N GLY A 565 12.20 11.33 -32.90
CA GLY A 565 11.92 12.77 -32.82
C GLY A 565 10.67 13.09 -32.00
N ARG A 566 10.40 12.31 -30.94
CA ARG A 566 9.23 12.43 -30.04
C ARG A 566 9.64 12.61 -28.58
N ASP A 567 10.77 13.25 -28.35
CA ASP A 567 11.35 13.59 -27.05
C ASP A 567 10.72 14.85 -26.42
N ASP A 568 9.41 15.04 -26.61
CA ASP A 568 8.66 16.13 -25.99
C ASP A 568 8.17 15.74 -24.59
N VAL A 569 8.70 16.39 -23.56
CA VAL A 569 8.33 16.18 -22.15
C VAL A 569 6.84 16.43 -21.91
N MET A 570 6.22 17.37 -22.63
CA MET A 570 4.79 17.66 -22.49
C MET A 570 3.93 16.49 -22.97
N MET A 571 4.35 15.79 -24.03
CA MET A 571 3.69 14.57 -24.49
C MET A 571 3.69 13.51 -23.38
N PHE A 572 4.84 13.24 -22.76
CA PHE A 572 4.97 12.26 -21.68
C PHE A 572 4.13 12.64 -20.45
N LEU A 573 4.13 13.92 -20.07
CA LEU A 573 3.30 14.43 -19.00
C LEU A 573 1.80 14.21 -19.27
N ASN A 574 1.32 14.59 -20.46
CA ASN A 574 -0.09 14.46 -20.82
C ASN A 574 -0.55 12.98 -20.82
N VAL A 575 0.29 12.07 -21.31
CA VAL A 575 0.01 10.63 -21.27
C VAL A 575 -0.02 10.13 -19.81
N ALA A 576 0.94 10.53 -18.98
CA ALA A 576 0.96 10.14 -17.57
C ALA A 576 -0.27 10.65 -16.82
N VAL A 577 -0.67 11.90 -17.03
CA VAL A 577 -1.86 12.51 -16.44
C VAL A 577 -3.13 11.77 -16.89
N ALA A 578 -3.29 11.51 -18.19
CA ALA A 578 -4.47 10.83 -18.72
C ALA A 578 -4.64 9.42 -18.15
N ILE A 579 -3.56 8.63 -18.11
CA ILE A 579 -3.57 7.29 -17.54
C ILE A 579 -3.82 7.34 -16.03
N THR A 580 -3.24 8.31 -15.32
CA THR A 580 -3.50 8.52 -13.89
C THR A 580 -4.96 8.82 -13.62
N CYS A 581 -5.56 9.78 -14.33
CA CYS A 581 -6.99 10.10 -14.20
C CYS A 581 -7.88 8.88 -14.49
N PHE A 582 -7.58 8.13 -15.54
CA PHE A 582 -8.29 6.89 -15.85
C PHE A 582 -8.19 5.87 -14.70
N ALA A 583 -7.00 5.67 -14.14
CA ALA A 583 -6.78 4.76 -13.02
C ALA A 583 -7.49 5.22 -11.73
N LEU A 584 -7.59 6.53 -11.46
CA LEU A 584 -8.38 7.06 -10.36
C LEU A 584 -9.89 6.82 -10.58
N CYS A 585 -10.41 7.00 -11.79
CA CYS A 585 -11.79 6.64 -12.13
C CYS A 585 -12.06 5.15 -11.93
N TRP A 586 -11.14 4.29 -12.37
CA TRP A 586 -11.22 2.85 -12.12
C TRP A 586 -11.20 2.53 -10.62
N THR A 587 -10.36 3.20 -9.83
CA THR A 587 -10.30 3.04 -8.37
C THR A 587 -11.63 3.43 -7.71
N ILE A 588 -12.28 4.52 -8.16
CA ILE A 588 -13.64 4.90 -7.73
C ILE A 588 -14.63 3.80 -8.06
N ALA A 589 -14.59 3.24 -9.28
CA ALA A 589 -15.50 2.17 -9.67
C ALA A 589 -15.35 0.94 -8.77
N VAL A 590 -14.12 0.51 -8.48
CA VAL A 590 -13.85 -0.66 -7.63
C VAL A 590 -14.27 -0.43 -6.17
N VAL A 591 -13.80 0.67 -5.56
CA VAL A 591 -14.13 0.98 -4.15
C VAL A 591 -15.61 1.31 -3.99
N GLY A 592 -16.17 2.05 -4.95
CA GLY A 592 -17.58 2.42 -4.99
C GLY A 592 -18.50 1.21 -5.18
N PHE A 593 -18.16 0.25 -6.03
CA PHE A 593 -18.92 -0.98 -6.21
C PHE A 593 -18.96 -1.80 -4.90
N LYS A 594 -17.82 -1.93 -4.21
CA LYS A 594 -17.77 -2.57 -2.89
C LYS A 594 -18.64 -1.83 -1.86
N GLY A 595 -18.57 -0.50 -1.84
CA GLY A 595 -19.39 0.34 -0.96
C GLY A 595 -20.90 0.17 -1.23
N TYR A 596 -21.29 0.14 -2.50
CA TYR A 596 -22.66 -0.10 -2.95
C TYR A 596 -23.17 -1.47 -2.45
N LEU A 597 -22.39 -2.53 -2.64
CA LEU A 597 -22.77 -3.87 -2.16
C LEU A 597 -22.98 -3.89 -0.64
N LYS A 598 -22.08 -3.25 0.13
CA LYS A 598 -22.22 -3.15 1.59
C LYS A 598 -23.47 -2.36 2.01
N SER A 599 -23.80 -1.27 1.33
CA SER A 599 -24.99 -0.47 1.65
C SER A 599 -26.33 -1.20 1.44
N ARG A 600 -26.35 -2.26 0.62
CA ARG A 600 -27.55 -3.08 0.39
C ARG A 600 -27.80 -4.11 1.51
N ILE A 601 -26.76 -4.42 2.29
CA ILE A 601 -26.79 -5.44 3.33
C ILE A 601 -26.87 -4.79 4.72
N ALA A 602 -26.18 -3.66 4.91
CA ALA A 602 -26.21 -2.94 6.17
C ALA A 602 -27.58 -2.27 6.42
N PRO A 603 -28.07 -2.27 7.67
CA PRO A 603 -29.27 -1.52 8.02
C PRO A 603 -29.07 -0.02 7.75
N PRO A 604 -30.13 0.73 7.40
CA PRO A 604 -30.04 2.16 7.16
C PRO A 604 -29.57 2.87 8.44
N VAL A 605 -28.45 3.57 8.35
CA VAL A 605 -27.91 4.37 9.45
C VAL A 605 -28.42 5.80 9.28
N ALA A 606 -29.12 6.30 10.30
CA ALA A 606 -29.47 7.72 10.37
C ALA A 606 -28.21 8.53 10.69
N TYR A 607 -27.82 9.43 9.80
CA TYR A 607 -26.74 10.38 10.05
C TYR A 607 -27.30 11.60 10.77
N HIS A 608 -26.79 11.90 11.96
CA HIS A 608 -27.03 13.21 12.58
C HIS A 608 -26.01 14.21 12.02
N SER A 609 -26.49 15.39 11.61
CA SER A 609 -25.60 16.51 11.31
C SER A 609 -24.82 16.85 12.56
N SER A 610 -23.49 16.78 12.49
CA SER A 610 -22.61 17.27 13.55
C SER A 610 -22.39 18.79 13.48
N ALA A 611 -22.99 19.44 12.47
CA ALA A 611 -22.97 20.88 12.25
C ALA A 611 -24.30 21.50 12.67
#